data_AF-A0A2R6RQ71-F1
#
_entry.id   AF-A0A2R6RQ71-F1
#
_cell.length_a   1.000
_cell.length_b   1.000
_cell.length_c   1.000
_cell.angle_alpha   90.00
_cell.angle_beta   90.00
_cell.angle_gamma   90.00
#
_symmetry.space_group_name_H-M   'P 1'
#
loop_
_entity.id
_entity.type
_entity.pdbx_description
1 polymer ?
#
loop_
_entity_poly.entity_id
_entity_poly.type
_entity_poly.pdbx_seq_one_letter_code
_entity_poly.pdbx_strand_id
1 'polypeptide(L)'
;MGYLYSAESLNSLRPENSRAVLAAACLLGGMDDLCGYAYELARQSISIENIGDWLEFVEAIPSPSDGTSTPIEQHQVPQSRTAVFGSYAQRLKDDVFHFLVVRLPSILNVSGVSTPVTPQTEGAPSDAGRDTLLQIYARVPFDLFKAAVESPTFQIGSDQARFKFAKDAITIRKRGTARGQGAEETVVLAFGGGGANMGSSAVHVTRKLRKRPLWKVNS
;
A
#
# COMPACT_ATOMS: atom_id res chain seq x y z
N MET A 1 22.97 1.45 -20.63
CA MET A 1 23.93 1.92 -21.63
C MET A 1 23.51 1.60 -23.06
N GLY A 2 23.06 0.38 -23.39
CA GLY A 2 22.60 0.06 -24.77
C GLY A 2 21.53 1.01 -25.32
N TYR A 3 20.57 1.45 -24.49
CA TYR A 3 19.55 2.43 -24.88
C TYR A 3 20.11 3.74 -25.43
N LEU A 4 21.27 4.20 -24.94
CA LEU A 4 21.90 5.44 -25.41
C LEU A 4 22.44 5.32 -26.86
N TYR A 5 22.62 4.08 -27.34
CA TYR A 5 23.20 3.79 -28.65
C TYR A 5 22.20 3.13 -29.60
N SER A 6 21.12 2.52 -29.10
CA SER A 6 20.03 1.95 -29.90
C SER A 6 18.75 1.73 -29.09
N ALA A 7 17.61 2.11 -29.67
CA ALA A 7 16.27 1.90 -29.11
C ALA A 7 15.88 0.41 -29.01
N GLU A 8 16.58 -0.49 -29.71
CA GLU A 8 16.33 -1.94 -29.65
C GLU A 8 16.51 -2.51 -28.22
N SER A 9 17.28 -1.81 -27.38
CA SER A 9 17.45 -2.16 -25.96
C SER A 9 16.14 -2.11 -25.17
N LEU A 10 15.12 -1.38 -25.65
CA LEU A 10 13.79 -1.36 -25.05
C LEU A 10 13.10 -2.74 -25.12
N ASN A 11 13.44 -3.57 -26.10
CA ASN A 11 12.90 -4.94 -26.22
C ASN A 11 13.39 -5.86 -25.09
N SER A 12 14.45 -5.46 -24.37
CA SER A 12 14.95 -6.18 -23.20
C SER A 12 14.29 -5.72 -21.89
N LEU A 13 13.42 -4.70 -21.94
CA LEU A 13 12.67 -4.26 -20.77
C LEU A 13 11.63 -5.32 -20.42
N ARG A 14 11.63 -5.76 -19.16
CA ARG A 14 10.73 -6.78 -18.64
C ARG A 14 10.11 -6.28 -17.32
N PRO A 15 8.91 -6.76 -16.95
CA PRO A 15 8.26 -6.38 -15.70
C PRO A 15 9.18 -6.51 -14.49
N GLU A 16 10.00 -7.56 -14.45
CA GLU A 16 10.89 -7.89 -13.34
C GLU A 16 12.05 -6.90 -13.20
N ASN A 17 12.56 -6.37 -14.33
CA ASN A 17 13.69 -5.43 -14.34
C ASN A 17 13.25 -3.95 -14.40
N SER A 18 11.97 -3.68 -14.64
CA SER A 18 11.40 -2.34 -14.83
C SER A 18 11.79 -1.35 -13.71
N ARG A 19 11.71 -1.77 -12.45
CA ARG A 19 12.08 -0.94 -11.28
C ARG A 19 13.57 -0.57 -11.27
N ALA A 20 14.44 -1.53 -11.57
CA ALA A 20 15.88 -1.28 -11.61
C ALA A 20 16.27 -0.37 -12.77
N VAL A 21 15.62 -0.55 -13.93
CA VAL A 21 15.83 0.32 -15.10
C VAL A 21 15.33 1.73 -14.82
N LEU A 22 14.17 1.89 -14.17
CA LEU A 22 13.63 3.19 -13.76
C LEU A 22 14.60 3.91 -12.81
N ALA A 23 15.09 3.23 -11.78
CA ALA A 23 16.08 3.79 -10.86
C ALA A 23 17.36 4.25 -11.58
N ALA A 24 17.87 3.42 -12.49
CA ALA A 24 19.07 3.73 -13.26
C ALA A 24 18.83 4.92 -14.22
N ALA A 25 17.67 4.97 -14.88
CA ALA A 25 17.30 6.06 -15.79
C ALA A 25 17.17 7.40 -15.06
N CYS A 26 16.59 7.40 -13.86
CA CYS A 26 16.54 8.58 -13.00
C CYS A 26 17.94 9.01 -12.52
N LEU A 27 18.81 8.07 -12.16
CA LEU A 27 20.17 8.35 -11.68
C LEU A 27 21.09 8.91 -12.78
N LEU A 28 20.90 8.49 -14.03
CA LEU A 28 21.67 8.94 -15.19
C LEU A 28 21.24 10.32 -15.73
N GLY A 29 20.52 11.11 -14.93
CA GLY A 29 20.12 12.47 -15.28
C GLY A 29 18.70 12.60 -15.81
N GLY A 30 17.83 11.60 -15.60
CA GLY A 30 16.41 11.70 -15.94
C GLY A 30 16.15 11.53 -17.44
N MET A 31 16.38 10.33 -17.96
CA MET A 31 16.05 10.00 -19.35
C MET A 31 14.54 9.86 -19.51
N ASP A 32 13.83 10.97 -19.73
CA ASP A 32 12.37 11.08 -19.61
C ASP A 32 11.59 9.97 -20.34
N ASP A 33 11.94 9.67 -21.60
CA ASP A 33 11.26 8.63 -22.38
C ASP A 33 11.47 7.22 -21.78
N LEU A 34 12.69 6.92 -21.34
CA LEU A 34 13.02 5.63 -20.72
C LEU A 34 12.38 5.52 -19.33
N CYS A 35 12.39 6.60 -18.55
CA CYS A 35 11.71 6.68 -17.26
C CYS A 35 10.21 6.46 -17.43
N GLY A 36 9.58 7.12 -18.41
CA GLY A 36 8.16 6.96 -18.71
C GLY A 36 7.81 5.53 -19.10
N TYR A 37 8.57 4.93 -20.01
CA TYR A 37 8.34 3.56 -20.45
C TYR A 37 8.56 2.53 -19.33
N ALA A 38 9.64 2.67 -18.56
CA ALA A 38 9.94 1.80 -17.42
C ALA A 38 8.89 1.95 -16.30
N TYR A 39 8.39 3.17 -16.07
CA TYR A 39 7.31 3.43 -15.12
C TYR A 39 6.00 2.77 -15.56
N GLU A 40 5.59 2.90 -16.83
CA GLU A 40 4.36 2.24 -17.30
C GLU A 40 4.46 0.72 -17.20
N LEU A 41 5.60 0.13 -17.55
CA LEU A 41 5.79 -1.31 -17.39
C LEU A 41 5.77 -1.74 -15.91
N ALA A 42 6.40 -0.94 -15.03
CA ALA A 42 6.37 -1.15 -13.59
C ALA A 42 4.93 -1.10 -13.05
N ARG A 43 4.14 -0.09 -13.43
CA ARG A 43 2.74 0.09 -13.06
C ARG A 43 1.84 -1.06 -13.53
N GLN A 44 2.08 -1.57 -14.74
CA GLN A 44 1.33 -2.71 -15.29
C GLN A 44 1.68 -4.03 -14.60
N SER A 45 2.89 -4.14 -14.05
CA SER A 45 3.33 -5.37 -13.38
C SER A 45 2.72 -5.57 -11.98
N ILE A 46 2.09 -4.55 -11.39
CA ILE A 46 1.46 -4.65 -10.06
C ILE A 46 0.35 -5.69 -10.10
N SER A 47 0.53 -6.78 -9.34
CA SER A 47 -0.38 -7.92 -9.29
C SER A 47 -0.48 -8.50 -7.88
N ILE A 48 -1.38 -9.48 -7.68
CA ILE A 48 -1.57 -10.14 -6.38
C ILE A 48 -0.31 -10.91 -5.95
N GLU A 49 0.43 -11.47 -6.90
CA GLU A 49 1.58 -12.34 -6.63
C GLU A 49 2.80 -11.56 -6.14
N ASN A 50 2.99 -10.34 -6.66
CA ASN A 50 4.16 -9.49 -6.35
C ASN A 50 3.83 -8.29 -5.46
N ILE A 51 2.59 -8.17 -4.95
CA ILE A 51 2.18 -7.05 -4.09
C ILE A 51 3.05 -6.94 -2.84
N GLY A 52 3.59 -8.06 -2.32
CA GLY A 52 4.50 -8.06 -1.18
C GLY A 52 5.75 -7.20 -1.42
N ASP A 53 6.39 -7.38 -2.58
CA ASP A 53 7.60 -6.63 -2.97
C ASP A 53 7.30 -5.14 -3.20
N TRP A 54 6.08 -4.83 -3.65
CA TRP A 54 5.61 -3.46 -3.81
C TRP A 54 5.34 -2.78 -2.47
N LEU A 55 4.82 -3.51 -1.48
CA LEU A 55 4.61 -2.99 -0.13
C LEU A 55 5.93 -2.69 0.57
N GLU A 56 6.93 -3.58 0.44
CA GLU A 56 8.28 -3.34 0.95
C GLU A 56 8.92 -2.11 0.29
N PHE A 57 8.75 -1.97 -1.03
CA PHE A 57 9.21 -0.79 -1.75
C PHE A 57 8.57 0.49 -1.23
N VAL A 58 7.25 0.51 -1.00
CA VAL A 58 6.54 1.70 -0.50
C VAL A 58 6.94 2.04 0.94
N GLU A 59 7.15 1.05 1.79
CA GLU A 59 7.64 1.27 3.16
C GLU A 59 9.06 1.88 3.19
N ALA A 60 9.87 1.56 2.18
CA ALA A 60 11.20 2.15 2.00
C ALA A 60 11.16 3.59 1.43
N ILE A 61 9.99 4.13 1.07
CA ILE A 61 9.85 5.53 0.65
C ILE A 61 9.84 6.41 1.90
N PRO A 62 10.81 7.34 2.06
CA PRO A 62 10.84 8.21 3.22
C PRO A 62 9.57 9.06 3.24
N SER A 63 8.84 9.01 4.36
CA SER A 63 7.75 9.94 4.61
C SER A 63 8.33 11.36 4.65
N PRO A 64 7.68 12.37 4.03
CA PRO A 64 8.08 13.75 4.21
C PRO A 64 8.05 14.04 5.72
N SER A 65 9.18 14.43 6.28
CA SER A 65 9.32 14.70 7.71
C SER A 65 8.37 15.82 8.10
N ASP A 66 7.32 15.52 8.87
CA ASP A 66 6.59 16.54 9.63
C ASP A 66 7.61 17.18 10.59
N GLY A 67 7.91 18.46 10.39
CA GLY A 67 8.97 19.22 11.06
C GLY A 67 8.80 19.44 12.57
N THR A 68 8.19 18.49 13.28
CA THR A 68 7.85 18.56 14.70
C THR A 68 8.74 17.67 15.58
N SER A 69 9.71 16.96 15.01
CA SER A 69 10.68 16.17 15.77
C SER A 69 12.05 16.85 15.73
N THR A 70 12.58 17.13 16.92
CA THR A 70 13.91 17.70 17.17
C THR A 70 15.02 16.98 16.39
N PRO A 71 16.09 17.67 15.96
CA PRO A 71 17.14 17.09 15.15
C PRO A 71 17.94 16.09 15.99
N ILE A 72 17.71 14.80 15.76
CA ILE A 72 18.64 13.75 16.16
C ILE A 72 19.50 13.48 14.93
N GLU A 73 20.80 13.73 15.08
CA GLU A 73 21.92 13.45 14.18
C GLU A 73 21.61 12.70 12.88
N GLN A 74 21.78 13.40 11.76
CA GLN A 74 21.63 12.95 10.38
C GLN A 74 22.69 11.91 9.91
N HIS A 75 23.34 11.15 10.79
CA HIS A 75 24.52 10.36 10.40
C HIS A 75 24.32 8.85 10.16
N GLN A 76 23.12 8.25 10.33
CA GLN A 76 22.97 6.79 10.11
C GLN A 76 21.58 6.34 9.60
N VAL A 77 20.95 7.09 8.68
CA VAL A 77 19.86 6.49 7.88
C VAL A 77 20.46 6.12 6.52
N PRO A 78 20.48 4.82 6.13
CA PRO A 78 20.97 4.45 4.81
C PRO A 78 20.16 5.24 3.79
N GLN A 79 20.86 5.92 2.87
CA GLN A 79 20.28 6.67 1.76
C GLN A 79 19.08 5.90 1.24
N SER A 80 17.90 6.49 1.35
CA SER A 80 16.63 5.81 1.08
C SER A 80 16.74 5.23 -0.34
N ARG A 81 16.71 3.90 -0.46
CA ARG A 81 16.91 3.20 -1.76
C ARG A 81 15.94 3.67 -2.85
N THR A 82 14.87 4.33 -2.43
CA THR A 82 13.79 4.88 -3.23
C THR A 82 14.00 6.35 -3.63
N ALA A 83 14.96 7.07 -3.02
CA ALA A 83 15.24 8.48 -3.34
C ALA A 83 15.66 8.67 -4.81
N VAL A 84 16.30 7.64 -5.40
CA VAL A 84 16.72 7.63 -6.80
C VAL A 84 15.55 7.69 -7.78
N PHE A 85 14.32 7.37 -7.36
CA PHE A 85 13.15 7.36 -8.25
C PHE A 85 12.49 8.75 -8.39
N GLY A 86 12.91 9.75 -7.61
CA GLY A 86 12.34 11.10 -7.68
C GLY A 86 10.82 11.11 -7.52
N SER A 87 10.11 11.81 -8.42
CA SER A 87 8.65 11.91 -8.42
C SER A 87 7.93 10.59 -8.75
N TYR A 88 8.60 9.68 -9.47
CA TYR A 88 8.03 8.36 -9.81
C TYR A 88 7.83 7.48 -8.57
N ALA A 89 8.59 7.69 -7.48
CA ALA A 89 8.37 6.98 -6.23
C ALA A 89 6.96 7.19 -5.68
N GLN A 90 6.52 8.45 -5.61
CA GLN A 90 5.19 8.80 -5.12
C GLN A 90 4.10 8.31 -6.07
N ARG A 91 4.30 8.45 -7.39
CA ARG A 91 3.35 7.93 -8.38
C ARG A 91 3.15 6.41 -8.26
N LEU A 92 4.24 5.65 -8.11
CA LEU A 92 4.16 4.21 -7.89
C LEU A 92 3.46 3.87 -6.57
N LYS A 93 3.70 4.64 -5.51
CA LYS A 93 2.96 4.49 -4.25
C LYS A 93 1.46 4.71 -4.44
N ASP A 94 1.06 5.73 -5.20
CA ASP A 94 -0.34 6.02 -5.50
C ASP A 94 -0.96 4.90 -6.36
N ASP A 95 -0.21 4.35 -7.33
CA ASP A 95 -0.67 3.22 -8.15
C ASP A 95 -0.84 1.93 -7.33
N VAL A 96 0.06 1.66 -6.38
CA VAL A 96 -0.07 0.54 -5.43
C VAL A 96 -1.28 0.76 -4.54
N PHE A 97 -1.49 1.97 -4.03
CA PHE A 97 -2.68 2.31 -3.25
C PHE A 97 -3.97 2.11 -4.05
N HIS A 98 -4.02 2.62 -5.29
CA HIS A 98 -5.15 2.45 -6.19
C HIS A 98 -5.41 0.97 -6.51
N PHE A 99 -4.34 0.18 -6.71
CA PHE A 99 -4.47 -1.26 -6.88
C PHE A 99 -5.11 -1.92 -5.66
N LEU A 100 -4.65 -1.62 -4.44
CA LEU A 100 -5.19 -2.19 -3.21
C LEU A 100 -6.67 -1.85 -2.99
N VAL A 101 -7.04 -0.58 -3.22
CA VAL A 101 -8.38 -0.09 -2.87
C VAL A 101 -9.42 -0.39 -3.93
N VAL A 102 -9.04 -0.34 -5.21
CA VAL A 102 -9.98 -0.45 -6.34
C VAL A 102 -9.82 -1.77 -7.06
N ARG A 103 -8.62 -2.06 -7.61
CA ARG A 103 -8.45 -3.21 -8.50
C ARG A 103 -8.54 -4.55 -7.77
N LEU A 104 -7.91 -4.66 -6.61
CA LEU A 104 -7.79 -5.92 -5.88
C LEU A 104 -9.17 -6.43 -5.39
N PRO A 105 -10.04 -5.62 -4.76
CA PRO A 105 -11.40 -6.05 -4.42
C PRO A 105 -12.23 -6.46 -5.63
N SER A 106 -12.05 -5.79 -6.78
CA SER A 106 -12.71 -6.15 -8.04
C SER A 106 -12.21 -7.47 -8.61
N ILE A 107 -10.90 -7.73 -8.62
CA ILE A 107 -10.32 -9.00 -9.11
C ILE A 107 -10.80 -10.18 -8.25
N LEU A 108 -10.93 -9.97 -6.94
CA LEU A 108 -11.37 -11.00 -5.98
C LEU A 108 -12.89 -11.09 -5.84
N ASN A 109 -13.67 -10.32 -6.62
CA ASN A 109 -15.14 -10.29 -6.61
C ASN A 109 -15.77 -10.13 -5.20
N VAL A 110 -15.10 -9.41 -4.30
CA VAL A 110 -15.50 -9.33 -2.87
C VAL A 110 -16.79 -8.55 -2.65
N SER A 111 -17.19 -7.70 -3.61
CA SER A 111 -18.42 -6.89 -3.53
C SER A 111 -19.69 -7.58 -4.03
N GLY A 112 -19.63 -8.83 -4.50
CA GLY A 112 -20.84 -9.58 -4.89
C GLY A 112 -21.67 -8.93 -6.01
N VAL A 113 -21.10 -8.01 -6.80
CA VAL A 113 -21.77 -7.49 -7.99
C VAL A 113 -21.66 -8.55 -9.08
N SER A 114 -22.65 -9.43 -9.12
CA SER A 114 -22.87 -10.40 -10.18
C SER A 114 -22.96 -9.64 -11.52
N THR A 115 -21.93 -9.73 -12.35
CA THR A 115 -22.05 -9.40 -13.77
C THR A 115 -22.75 -10.57 -14.48
N PRO A 116 -23.76 -10.33 -15.34
CA PRO A 116 -24.68 -11.37 -15.79
C PRO A 116 -24.19 -12.19 -17.00
N VAL A 117 -22.90 -12.48 -17.17
CA VAL A 117 -22.41 -13.06 -18.45
C VAL A 117 -21.46 -14.26 -18.34
N THR A 118 -21.35 -14.93 -17.19
CA THR A 118 -20.63 -16.20 -17.14
C THR A 118 -21.38 -17.20 -16.27
N PRO A 119 -21.66 -18.43 -16.77
CA PRO A 119 -22.33 -19.45 -15.98
C PRO A 119 -21.51 -19.73 -14.72
N GLN A 120 -22.05 -19.30 -13.58
CA GLN A 120 -21.53 -19.61 -12.26
C GLN A 120 -21.54 -21.12 -12.08
N THR A 121 -20.36 -21.71 -11.96
CA THR A 121 -20.21 -23.01 -11.31
C THR A 121 -20.62 -22.82 -9.85
N GLU A 122 -21.77 -23.38 -9.47
CA GLU A 122 -22.22 -23.49 -8.08
C GLU A 122 -21.09 -24.12 -7.24
N GLY A 123 -20.42 -23.33 -6.39
CA GLY A 123 -19.45 -23.88 -5.44
C GLY A 123 -18.25 -23.02 -5.06
N ALA A 124 -17.99 -21.87 -5.68
CA ALA A 124 -16.91 -20.99 -5.21
C ALA A 124 -17.38 -20.20 -3.97
N PRO A 125 -16.77 -20.39 -2.78
CA PRO A 125 -17.21 -19.70 -1.57
C PRO A 125 -16.90 -18.20 -1.71
N SER A 126 -17.91 -17.34 -1.55
CA SER A 126 -17.73 -15.88 -1.49
C SER A 126 -16.68 -15.45 -0.46
N ASP A 127 -16.38 -16.32 0.50
CA ASP A 127 -15.40 -16.14 1.55
C ASP A 127 -13.94 -16.27 1.06
N ALA A 128 -13.63 -17.06 0.02
CA ALA A 128 -12.23 -17.27 -0.40
C ALA A 128 -11.57 -16.00 -0.96
N GLY A 129 -12.32 -15.19 -1.73
CA GLY A 129 -11.84 -13.89 -2.20
C GLY A 129 -11.64 -12.91 -1.05
N ARG A 130 -12.58 -12.90 -0.09
CA ARG A 130 -12.48 -12.08 1.13
C ARG A 130 -11.30 -12.51 2.02
N ASP A 131 -11.06 -13.80 2.16
CA ASP A 131 -9.96 -14.35 2.96
C ASP A 131 -8.61 -14.00 2.34
N THR A 132 -8.50 -14.10 1.01
CA THR A 132 -7.30 -13.67 0.27
C THR A 132 -7.05 -12.17 0.47
N LEU A 133 -8.10 -11.35 0.35
CA LEU A 133 -8.04 -9.92 0.63
C LEU A 133 -7.56 -9.65 2.07
N LEU A 134 -8.09 -10.36 3.06
CA LEU A 134 -7.69 -10.25 4.46
C LEU A 134 -6.21 -10.61 4.66
N GLN A 135 -5.73 -11.68 4.03
CA GLN A 135 -4.32 -12.09 4.13
C GLN A 135 -3.37 -11.03 3.54
N ILE A 136 -3.75 -10.40 2.43
CA ILE A 136 -2.95 -9.32 1.82
C ILE A 136 -2.96 -8.09 2.73
N TYR A 137 -4.14 -7.63 3.16
CA TYR A 137 -4.29 -6.48 4.05
C TYR A 137 -3.63 -6.68 5.43
N ALA A 138 -3.43 -7.92 5.86
CA ALA A 138 -2.68 -8.23 7.07
C ALA A 138 -1.17 -7.94 6.95
N ARG A 139 -0.62 -7.81 5.74
CA ARG A 139 0.80 -7.50 5.48
C ARG A 139 1.06 -6.04 5.14
N VAL A 140 0.02 -5.27 4.77
CA VAL A 140 0.14 -3.86 4.36
C VAL A 140 0.67 -2.98 5.51
N PRO A 141 1.59 -2.03 5.28
CA PRO A 141 2.00 -1.06 6.30
C PRO A 141 0.81 -0.29 6.88
N PHE A 142 0.86 0.08 8.17
CA PHE A 142 -0.29 0.68 8.87
C PHE A 142 -0.87 1.90 8.15
N ASP A 143 -0.03 2.81 7.64
CA ASP A 143 -0.50 4.05 7.04
C ASP A 143 -1.28 3.79 5.75
N LEU A 144 -0.83 2.83 4.94
CA LEU A 144 -1.56 2.37 3.76
C LEU A 144 -2.84 1.61 4.12
N PHE A 145 -2.78 0.75 5.14
CA PHE A 145 -3.94 -0.01 5.62
C PHE A 145 -5.04 0.95 6.10
N LYS A 146 -4.67 1.92 6.94
CA LYS A 146 -5.56 2.98 7.42
C LYS A 146 -6.17 3.75 6.26
N ALA A 147 -5.34 4.31 5.38
CA ALA A 147 -5.81 5.10 4.25
C ALA A 147 -6.72 4.28 3.32
N ALA A 148 -6.44 2.98 3.13
CA ALA A 148 -7.24 2.12 2.27
C ALA A 148 -8.62 1.83 2.87
N VAL A 149 -8.69 1.52 4.17
CA VAL A 149 -9.95 1.25 4.87
C VAL A 149 -10.79 2.52 5.03
N GLU A 150 -10.15 3.66 5.27
CA GLU A 150 -10.82 4.96 5.42
C GLU A 150 -11.23 5.57 4.07
N SER A 151 -10.74 5.02 2.96
CA SER A 151 -11.05 5.52 1.62
C SER A 151 -12.54 5.29 1.27
N PRO A 152 -13.24 6.30 0.71
CA PRO A 152 -14.58 6.09 0.18
C PRO A 152 -14.59 5.16 -1.04
N THR A 153 -13.47 5.05 -1.77
CA THR A 153 -13.36 4.20 -2.97
C THR A 153 -13.22 2.70 -2.65
N PHE A 154 -13.07 2.32 -1.38
CA PHE A 154 -12.94 0.93 -0.97
C PHE A 154 -14.30 0.20 -1.01
N GLN A 155 -14.57 -0.50 -2.10
CA GLN A 155 -15.84 -1.19 -2.33
C GLN A 155 -15.83 -2.59 -1.68
N ILE A 156 -16.27 -2.69 -0.43
CA ILE A 156 -16.42 -3.95 0.32
C ILE A 156 -17.84 -4.15 0.89
N GLY A 157 -18.81 -3.38 0.37
CA GLY A 157 -20.18 -3.34 0.86
C GLY A 157 -20.44 -2.18 1.83
N SER A 158 -21.25 -2.42 2.86
CA SER A 158 -21.66 -1.39 3.84
C SER A 158 -20.54 -1.00 4.80
N ASP A 159 -20.70 0.13 5.49
CA ASP A 159 -19.79 0.56 6.57
C ASP A 159 -19.64 -0.52 7.67
N GLN A 160 -20.70 -1.29 7.93
CA GLN A 160 -20.65 -2.41 8.86
C GLN A 160 -19.76 -3.56 8.33
N ALA A 161 -19.84 -3.88 7.04
CA ALA A 161 -18.99 -4.89 6.41
C ALA A 161 -17.52 -4.45 6.37
N ARG A 162 -17.27 -3.16 6.11
CA ARG A 162 -15.96 -2.52 6.16
C ARG A 162 -15.38 -2.52 7.57
N PHE A 163 -16.18 -2.19 8.59
CA PHE A 163 -15.79 -2.27 10.00
C PHE A 163 -15.41 -3.70 10.39
N LYS A 164 -16.25 -4.69 10.03
CA LYS A 164 -15.97 -6.11 10.28
C LYS A 164 -14.66 -6.53 9.60
N PHE A 165 -14.49 -6.19 8.33
CA PHE A 165 -13.26 -6.45 7.59
C PHE A 165 -12.02 -5.86 8.27
N ALA A 166 -12.06 -4.58 8.64
CA ALA A 166 -10.93 -3.94 9.31
C ALA A 166 -10.61 -4.60 10.65
N LYS A 167 -11.64 -4.99 11.42
CA LYS A 167 -11.48 -5.73 12.68
C LYS A 167 -10.85 -7.10 12.47
N ASP A 168 -11.29 -7.85 11.46
CA ASP A 168 -10.74 -9.16 11.11
C ASP A 168 -9.27 -9.03 10.68
N ALA A 169 -8.97 -8.05 9.82
CA ALA A 169 -7.60 -7.76 9.36
C ALA A 169 -6.68 -7.42 10.54
N ILE A 170 -7.08 -6.50 11.43
CA ILE A 170 -6.33 -6.14 12.64
C ILE A 170 -6.07 -7.36 13.53
N THR A 171 -7.04 -8.27 13.64
CA THR A 171 -6.90 -9.49 14.43
C THR A 171 -5.78 -10.39 13.87
N ILE A 172 -5.68 -10.52 12.54
CA ILE A 172 -4.60 -11.26 11.88
C ILE A 172 -3.26 -10.52 12.05
N ARG A 173 -3.25 -9.19 11.87
CA ARG A 173 -2.07 -8.32 12.01
C ARG A 173 -1.44 -8.39 13.39
N LYS A 174 -2.27 -8.50 14.44
CA LYS A 174 -1.83 -8.69 15.82
C LYS A 174 -1.03 -9.98 16.03
N ARG A 175 -1.33 -11.03 15.26
CA ARG A 175 -0.60 -12.32 15.32
C ARG A 175 0.70 -12.29 14.50
N GLY A 176 0.79 -11.41 13.50
CA GLY A 176 1.95 -11.25 12.62
C GLY A 176 2.71 -9.94 12.82
N THR A 177 2.70 -9.09 11.79
CA THR A 177 3.54 -7.89 11.60
C THR A 177 3.53 -6.90 12.78
N ALA A 178 2.41 -6.72 13.47
CA ALA A 178 2.30 -5.75 14.57
C ALA A 178 3.04 -6.19 15.85
N ARG A 179 3.36 -7.49 16.01
CA ARG A 179 4.01 -8.01 17.23
C ARG A 179 5.45 -7.49 17.39
N GLY A 180 6.14 -7.20 16.28
CA GLY A 180 7.51 -6.68 16.29
C GLY A 180 7.63 -5.19 16.65
N GLN A 181 6.57 -4.41 16.43
CA GLN A 181 6.60 -2.93 16.59
C GLN A 181 5.97 -2.44 17.91
N GLY A 182 5.41 -3.33 18.74
CA GLY A 182 4.83 -2.95 20.05
C GLY A 182 3.64 -1.98 19.95
N ALA A 183 2.96 -1.96 18.81
CA ALA A 183 1.86 -1.05 18.51
C ALA A 183 0.51 -1.80 18.56
N GLU A 184 -0.48 -1.19 19.22
CA GLU A 184 -1.85 -1.70 19.26
C GLU A 184 -2.70 -0.97 18.22
N GLU A 185 -3.19 -1.70 17.22
CA GLU A 185 -4.11 -1.19 16.20
C GLU A 185 -5.56 -1.44 16.62
N THR A 186 -6.44 -0.47 16.42
CA THR A 186 -7.88 -0.57 16.72
C THR A 186 -8.70 0.07 15.60
N VAL A 187 -9.93 -0.42 15.42
CA VAL A 187 -10.91 0.16 14.50
C VAL A 187 -12.11 0.66 15.28
N VAL A 188 -12.63 1.82 14.88
CA VAL A 188 -13.80 2.47 15.45
C VAL A 188 -14.79 2.77 14.34
N LEU A 189 -16.09 2.62 14.64
CA LEU A 189 -17.17 3.06 13.78
C LEU A 189 -17.75 4.35 14.36
N ALA A 190 -17.63 5.45 13.63
CA ALA A 190 -18.15 6.74 14.05
C ALA A 190 -19.64 6.82 13.69
N PHE A 191 -20.51 6.81 14.71
CA PHE A 191 -21.93 7.09 14.55
C PHE A 191 -22.16 8.59 14.79
N GLY A 192 -22.70 9.30 13.79
CA GLY A 192 -23.14 10.70 13.98
C GLY A 192 -22.60 11.76 13.00
N GLY A 193 -21.84 11.40 11.97
CA GLY A 193 -21.32 12.34 10.96
C GLY A 193 -22.31 12.73 9.85
N GLY A 194 -23.59 12.91 10.17
CA GLY A 194 -24.64 13.37 9.23
C GLY A 194 -24.56 14.86 8.89
N GLY A 195 -23.35 15.41 8.74
CA GLY A 195 -23.11 16.83 8.54
C GLY A 195 -22.01 17.08 7.52
N ALA A 196 -22.42 17.26 6.26
CA ALA A 196 -21.83 18.19 5.29
C ALA A 196 -20.29 18.20 5.06
N ASN A 197 -19.59 17.06 5.17
CA ASN A 197 -18.30 16.88 4.50
C ASN A 197 -18.31 15.56 3.69
N MET A 198 -18.66 15.70 2.41
CA MET A 198 -18.51 14.69 1.37
C MET A 198 -17.11 14.07 1.42
N GLY A 199 -16.97 12.81 1.87
CA GLY A 199 -15.81 11.99 1.51
C GLY A 199 -15.15 11.13 2.60
N SER A 200 -15.53 11.22 3.88
CA SER A 200 -14.91 10.37 4.91
C SER A 200 -15.75 9.13 5.23
N SER A 201 -15.15 7.94 5.11
CA SER A 201 -15.68 6.67 5.61
C SER A 201 -16.09 6.77 7.09
N ALA A 202 -17.22 6.16 7.49
CA ALA A 202 -17.62 6.09 8.90
C ALA A 202 -16.65 5.23 9.75
N VAL A 203 -15.87 4.37 9.09
CA VAL A 203 -14.87 3.49 9.72
C VAL A 203 -13.53 4.20 9.81
N HIS A 204 -12.95 4.24 11.02
CA HIS A 204 -11.66 4.85 11.32
C HIS A 204 -10.70 3.85 11.97
N VAL A 205 -9.43 3.88 11.59
CA VAL A 205 -8.38 2.99 12.12
C VAL A 205 -7.33 3.82 12.87
N THR A 206 -7.00 3.40 14.09
CA THR A 206 -6.00 4.07 14.93
C THR A 206 -4.92 3.09 15.40
N ARG A 207 -3.72 3.59 15.67
CA ARG A 207 -2.59 2.82 16.20
C ARG A 207 -1.97 3.54 17.38
N LYS A 208 -1.86 2.85 18.51
CA LYS A 208 -1.23 3.33 19.74
C LYS A 208 0.11 2.60 19.94
N LEU A 209 1.21 3.34 19.86
CA LEU A 209 2.53 2.82 20.21
C LEU A 209 2.64 2.68 21.73
N ARG A 210 3.04 1.51 22.23
CA ARG A 210 3.37 1.35 23.65
C ARG A 210 4.64 2.13 23.94
N LYS A 211 4.53 3.23 24.69
CA LYS A 211 5.71 3.96 25.19
C LYS A 211 6.49 3.05 26.14
N ARG A 212 7.81 2.95 25.96
CA ARG A 212 8.69 2.27 26.94
C ARG A 212 8.61 3.04 28.26
N PRO A 213 8.45 2.37 29.41
CA PRO A 213 8.43 3.05 30.69
C PRO A 213 9.77 3.78 30.91
N LEU A 214 9.71 5.10 31.06
CA LEU A 214 10.86 5.90 31.45
C LEU A 214 11.11 5.63 32.95
N TRP A 215 12.19 4.92 33.28
CA TRP A 215 12.61 4.75 34.66
C TRP A 215 13.19 6.08 35.14
N LYS A 216 12.63 6.63 36.22
CA LYS A 216 13.15 7.83 36.87
C LYS A 216 14.34 7.41 37.74
N VAL A 217 15.53 7.93 37.45
CA VAL A 217 16.67 7.83 38.37
C VAL A 217 16.44 8.84 39.47
N ASN A 218 16.26 8.37 40.71
CA ASN A 218 16.33 9.26 41.87
C ASN A 218 17.81 9.49 42.19
N SER A 219 18.18 10.76 42.32
CA SER A 219 19.45 11.22 42.90
C SER A 219 19.35 11.29 44.42
#